data_AF-K4RG59-F1
#
_entry.id   AF-K4RG59-F1
#
_cell.length_a   1.000
_cell.length_b   1.000
_cell.length_c   1.000
_cell.angle_alpha   90.00
_cell.angle_beta   90.00
_cell.angle_gamma   90.00
#
_symmetry.space_group_name_H-M   'P 1'
#
loop_
_entity.id
_entity.type
_entity.pdbx_description
1 polymer ?
#
loop_
_entity_poly.entity_id
_entity_poly.type
_entity_poly.pdbx_seq_one_letter_code
_entity_poly.pdbx_strand_id
1 'polypeptide(L)'
;MATTLPAAVTAAQTGPMRAEVLDQVARLVDLEESTVEQMRAEALGAPTRGVVAYGEYQSGGWWTTSLLNHSGDPHDVVIGDGRPRPTSLLEAMPATARFLDSLGLDFMYVRLARLEPHSYLWEHRDYAELRDTGRHRLHIPLVTNPSAVLVTAGARVHMAAGSLWRLTPSQAHGVCNTTGPDRLHLIADVYADDAYHALATRQHLRDGDTADLPEMTEADRAGLLAQAGQLAELGFTGAAEQTLLRAFYTYALPEGGAYDLIAELHAGRRADADVSRWRAAKAHLLARP
;
A
#
# COMPACT_ATOMS: atom_id res chain seq x y z
N MET A 1 34.57 -28.81 -28.48
CA MET A 1 34.74 -28.43 -27.06
C MET A 1 33.35 -28.34 -26.46
N ALA A 2 33.06 -29.20 -25.50
CA ALA A 2 31.77 -29.28 -24.84
C ALA A 2 31.64 -28.14 -23.82
N THR A 3 30.65 -27.28 -23.99
CA THR A 3 30.27 -26.28 -22.99
C THR A 3 29.07 -26.81 -22.24
N THR A 4 29.33 -27.30 -21.03
CA THR A 4 28.34 -27.74 -20.04
C THR A 4 27.43 -26.56 -19.65
N LEU A 5 26.12 -26.74 -19.84
CA LEU A 5 25.07 -25.92 -19.23
C LEU A 5 25.06 -26.14 -17.71
N PRO A 6 24.90 -25.09 -16.87
CA PRO A 6 24.60 -25.28 -15.47
C PRO A 6 23.18 -25.80 -15.28
N ALA A 7 23.04 -26.55 -14.18
CA ALA A 7 21.91 -27.39 -13.81
C ALA A 7 20.58 -26.65 -13.63
N ALA A 8 19.54 -27.47 -13.72
CA ALA A 8 18.12 -27.15 -13.60
C ALA A 8 17.77 -26.16 -12.48
N VAL A 9 16.92 -25.20 -12.85
CA VAL A 9 16.16 -24.33 -11.97
C VAL A 9 15.38 -25.19 -10.97
N THR A 10 15.77 -25.11 -9.70
CA THR A 10 15.02 -25.67 -8.57
C THR A 10 13.68 -24.93 -8.43
N ALA A 11 12.61 -25.73 -8.40
CA ALA A 11 11.20 -25.42 -8.20
C ALA A 11 10.83 -23.98 -7.80
N ALA A 12 10.08 -23.32 -8.68
CA ALA A 12 9.30 -22.13 -8.36
C ALA A 12 8.41 -22.38 -7.14
N GLN A 13 8.42 -21.45 -6.18
CA GLN A 13 7.48 -21.41 -5.07
C GLN A 13 6.09 -21.00 -5.57
N THR A 14 5.43 -21.87 -6.35
CA THR A 14 4.03 -21.71 -6.74
C THR A 14 3.14 -22.30 -5.64
N GLY A 15 3.10 -21.64 -4.48
CA GLY A 15 2.15 -21.94 -3.41
C GLY A 15 0.81 -21.22 -3.61
N PRO A 16 -0.29 -21.68 -2.98
CA PRO A 16 -1.61 -21.02 -3.06
C PRO A 16 -1.56 -19.55 -2.63
N MET A 17 -0.69 -19.22 -1.68
CA MET A 17 -0.50 -17.84 -1.21
C MET A 17 0.12 -16.93 -2.28
N ARG A 18 1.01 -17.45 -3.14
CA ARG A 18 1.58 -16.65 -4.25
C ARG A 18 0.54 -16.32 -5.31
N ALA A 19 -0.41 -17.22 -5.56
CA ALA A 19 -1.51 -16.98 -6.49
C ALA A 19 -2.49 -15.93 -5.95
N GLU A 20 -2.81 -16.02 -4.65
CA GLU A 20 -3.62 -15.01 -3.97
C GLU A 20 -2.94 -13.64 -3.96
N VAL A 21 -1.65 -13.57 -3.61
CA VAL A 21 -0.88 -12.32 -3.68
C VAL A 21 -0.85 -11.77 -5.11
N LEU A 22 -0.69 -12.62 -6.13
CA LEU A 22 -0.70 -12.18 -7.54
C LEU A 22 -2.04 -11.54 -7.93
N ASP A 23 -3.17 -12.02 -7.40
CA ASP A 23 -4.49 -11.42 -7.63
C ASP A 23 -4.63 -10.05 -6.93
N GLN A 24 -3.92 -9.82 -5.84
CA GLN A 24 -3.99 -8.58 -5.06
C GLN A 24 -2.93 -7.56 -5.47
N VAL A 25 -1.72 -8.01 -5.83
CA VAL A 25 -0.61 -7.19 -6.32
C VAL A 25 0.20 -7.89 -7.41
N ALA A 26 0.51 -7.19 -8.49
CA ALA A 26 1.33 -7.72 -9.58
C ALA A 26 2.14 -6.64 -10.28
N ARG A 27 3.26 -7.05 -10.92
CA ARG A 27 3.90 -6.24 -11.96
C ARG A 27 3.11 -6.37 -13.25
N LEU A 28 2.90 -5.27 -13.95
CA LEU A 28 2.26 -5.26 -15.27
C LEU A 28 3.31 -5.17 -16.39
N VAL A 29 4.19 -4.17 -16.31
CA VAL A 29 5.22 -3.90 -17.33
C VAL A 29 6.51 -3.42 -16.69
N ASP A 30 7.63 -3.65 -17.36
CA ASP A 30 8.89 -2.96 -17.05
C ASP A 30 8.93 -1.59 -17.70
N LEU A 31 9.52 -0.65 -16.97
CA LEU A 31 9.65 0.75 -17.38
C LEU A 31 11.11 1.02 -17.75
N GLU A 32 11.30 1.86 -18.76
CA GLU A 32 12.64 2.34 -19.10
C GLU A 32 13.23 3.15 -17.94
N GLU A 33 14.48 2.86 -17.59
CA GLU A 33 15.19 3.51 -16.48
C GLU A 33 15.22 5.03 -16.65
N SER A 34 15.46 5.51 -17.89
CA SER A 34 15.44 6.93 -18.24
C SER A 34 14.10 7.60 -17.94
N THR A 35 12.98 6.90 -18.19
CA THR A 35 11.63 7.41 -17.94
C THR A 35 11.37 7.51 -16.44
N VAL A 36 11.74 6.47 -15.67
CA VAL A 36 11.62 6.48 -14.20
C VAL A 36 12.47 7.59 -13.58
N GLU A 37 13.70 7.77 -14.06
CA GLU A 37 14.62 8.78 -13.50
C GLU A 37 14.16 10.21 -13.80
N GLN A 38 13.59 10.47 -14.99
CA GLN A 38 12.98 11.77 -15.31
C GLN A 38 11.79 12.08 -14.38
N MET A 39 10.87 11.13 -14.20
CA MET A 39 9.74 11.30 -13.28
C MET A 39 10.19 11.46 -11.83
N ARG A 40 11.22 10.71 -11.41
CA ARG A 40 11.83 10.84 -10.09
C ARG A 40 12.41 12.24 -9.89
N ALA A 41 13.17 12.76 -10.85
CA ALA A 41 13.77 14.08 -10.76
C ALA A 41 12.70 15.18 -10.64
N GLU A 42 11.63 15.09 -11.43
CA GLU A 42 10.48 16.00 -11.34
C GLU A 42 9.79 15.91 -9.97
N ALA A 43 9.51 14.70 -9.49
CA ALA A 43 8.83 14.48 -8.22
C ALA A 43 9.65 14.94 -7.00
N LEU A 44 10.98 14.80 -7.04
CA LEU A 44 11.88 15.28 -5.99
C LEU A 44 12.12 16.79 -6.05
N GLY A 45 12.05 17.39 -7.25
CA GLY A 45 12.17 18.83 -7.47
C GLY A 45 10.86 19.60 -7.25
N ALA A 46 9.73 18.91 -7.11
CA ALA A 46 8.43 19.52 -6.88
C ALA A 46 8.43 20.39 -5.60
N PRO A 47 7.93 21.63 -5.64
CA PRO A 47 7.99 22.56 -4.52
C PRO A 47 7.01 22.24 -3.38
N THR A 48 6.15 21.24 -3.53
CA THR A 48 5.01 20.97 -2.64
C THR A 48 5.36 19.98 -1.53
N ARG A 49 5.16 20.42 -0.29
CA ARG A 49 4.92 19.52 0.85
C ARG A 49 3.46 19.09 0.76
N GLY A 50 3.21 17.80 0.55
CA GLY A 50 1.84 17.32 0.30
C GLY A 50 0.90 17.44 1.50
N VAL A 51 -0.35 17.05 1.29
CA VAL A 51 -1.42 17.11 2.27
C VAL A 51 -1.50 15.80 3.04
N VAL A 52 -1.56 15.91 4.37
CA VAL A 52 -1.86 14.80 5.28
C VAL A 52 -3.38 14.70 5.39
N ALA A 53 -3.93 13.59 4.91
CA ALA A 53 -5.35 13.26 4.98
C ALA A 53 -5.54 11.82 5.48
N TYR A 54 -6.80 11.39 5.68
CA TYR A 54 -7.15 10.03 6.09
C TYR A 54 -6.46 9.61 7.40
N GLY A 55 -6.48 10.50 8.41
CA GLY A 55 -5.71 10.31 9.66
C GLY A 55 -6.03 9.03 10.42
N GLU A 56 -7.25 8.51 10.31
CA GLU A 56 -7.65 7.24 10.93
C GLU A 56 -7.00 6.00 10.30
N TYR A 57 -6.45 6.13 9.08
CA TYR A 57 -5.79 5.06 8.34
C TYR A 57 -4.28 5.00 8.59
N GLN A 58 -3.67 5.94 9.33
CA GLN A 58 -2.21 6.05 9.42
C GLN A 58 -1.66 6.37 10.81
N SER A 59 -0.36 6.13 10.99
CA SER A 59 0.41 6.54 12.17
C SER A 59 0.96 7.97 12.11
N GLY A 60 0.79 8.65 10.98
CA GLY A 60 1.55 9.84 10.61
C GLY A 60 2.66 9.52 9.60
N GLY A 61 3.24 10.56 8.98
CA GLY A 61 4.31 10.46 7.98
C GLY A 61 3.84 10.01 6.58
N TRP A 62 2.53 9.84 6.38
CA TRP A 62 1.93 9.69 5.05
C TRP A 62 1.30 11.00 4.58
N TRP A 63 1.66 11.41 3.37
CA TRP A 63 1.04 12.53 2.68
C TRP A 63 1.00 12.32 1.18
N THR A 64 0.08 13.02 0.53
CA THR A 64 -0.09 12.95 -0.93
C THR A 64 -0.22 14.34 -1.55
N THR A 65 0.08 14.46 -2.83
CA THR A 65 -0.24 15.66 -3.63
C THR A 65 -0.71 15.24 -5.01
N SER A 66 -1.75 15.90 -5.50
CA SER A 66 -2.52 15.45 -6.66
C SER A 66 -1.94 16.00 -7.96
N LEU A 67 -1.83 15.13 -8.95
CA LEU A 67 -1.43 15.44 -10.33
C LEU A 67 -2.64 15.46 -11.27
N LEU A 68 -3.59 14.54 -11.06
CA LEU A 68 -4.89 14.51 -11.73
C LEU A 68 -5.98 14.35 -10.65
N ASN A 69 -6.96 15.25 -10.62
CA ASN A 69 -8.13 15.16 -9.74
C ASN A 69 -9.33 15.96 -10.31
N HIS A 70 -10.44 16.05 -9.58
CA HIS A 70 -11.66 16.72 -10.07
C HIS A 70 -11.62 18.24 -9.90
N SER A 71 -10.84 18.80 -8.98
CA SER A 71 -10.79 20.25 -8.74
C SER A 71 -9.74 20.98 -9.58
N GLY A 72 -8.67 20.30 -9.98
CA GLY A 72 -7.46 20.92 -10.55
C GLY A 72 -6.51 21.50 -9.50
N ASP A 73 -6.82 21.38 -8.20
CA ASP A 73 -5.96 21.86 -7.11
C ASP A 73 -5.03 20.73 -6.64
N PRO A 74 -3.69 20.89 -6.66
CA PRO A 74 -2.76 19.85 -6.17
C PRO A 74 -2.87 19.52 -4.67
N HIS A 75 -3.59 20.33 -3.88
CA HIS A 75 -3.82 20.10 -2.45
C HIS A 75 -5.17 19.44 -2.15
N ASP A 76 -6.08 19.38 -3.13
CA ASP A 76 -7.25 18.53 -3.01
C ASP A 76 -6.80 17.08 -3.20
N VAL A 77 -6.88 16.30 -2.12
CA VAL A 77 -6.43 14.89 -2.02
C VAL A 77 -7.59 13.92 -1.74
N VAL A 78 -8.83 14.42 -1.84
CA VAL A 78 -10.03 13.61 -1.67
C VAL A 78 -10.28 12.84 -2.96
N ILE A 79 -10.30 11.51 -2.88
CA ILE A 79 -10.54 10.68 -4.05
C ILE A 79 -12.05 10.69 -4.35
N GLY A 80 -12.40 10.73 -5.64
CA GLY A 80 -13.78 10.67 -6.10
C GLY A 80 -13.90 9.99 -7.46
N ASP A 81 -15.12 9.59 -7.81
CA ASP A 81 -15.43 9.06 -9.13
C ASP A 81 -15.52 10.16 -10.19
N GLY A 82 -15.34 9.77 -11.45
CA GLY A 82 -15.49 10.62 -12.63
C GLY A 82 -14.16 10.98 -13.28
N ARG A 83 -14.23 11.79 -14.34
CA ARG A 83 -13.07 12.16 -15.14
C ARG A 83 -12.24 13.26 -14.45
N PRO A 84 -10.94 13.05 -14.21
CA PRO A 84 -10.07 14.05 -13.63
C PRO A 84 -9.60 15.07 -14.67
N ARG A 85 -8.97 16.14 -14.17
CA ARG A 85 -8.25 17.16 -14.93
C ARG A 85 -6.85 17.37 -14.34
N PRO A 86 -5.88 17.85 -15.13
CA PRO A 86 -4.55 18.16 -14.64
C PRO A 86 -4.57 19.24 -13.56
N THR A 87 -3.72 19.08 -12.56
CA THR A 87 -3.38 20.12 -11.59
C THR A 87 -2.19 20.94 -12.09
N SER A 88 -1.98 22.12 -11.50
CA SER A 88 -0.79 22.93 -11.77
C SER A 88 0.53 22.22 -11.44
N LEU A 89 0.50 21.20 -10.58
CA LEU A 89 1.67 20.39 -10.28
C LEU A 89 2.04 19.49 -11.47
N LEU A 90 1.07 18.87 -12.14
CA LEU A 90 1.36 18.05 -13.32
C LEU A 90 1.88 18.89 -14.49
N GLU A 91 1.41 20.13 -14.63
CA GLU A 91 1.92 21.08 -15.63
C GLU A 91 3.42 21.37 -15.45
N ALA A 92 3.92 21.31 -14.20
CA ALA A 92 5.33 21.45 -13.87
C ALA A 92 6.14 20.14 -14.00
N MET A 93 5.50 19.03 -14.37
CA MET A 93 6.10 17.69 -14.46
C MET A 93 5.91 17.09 -15.87
N PRO A 94 6.51 17.68 -16.92
CA PRO A 94 6.24 17.32 -18.31
C PRO A 94 6.66 15.89 -18.70
N ALA A 95 7.68 15.30 -18.10
CA ALA A 95 8.04 13.90 -18.33
C ALA A 95 6.99 12.96 -17.73
N THR A 96 6.53 13.26 -16.52
CA THR A 96 5.43 12.54 -15.88
C THR A 96 4.13 12.66 -16.68
N ALA A 97 3.80 13.85 -17.18
CA ALA A 97 2.64 14.06 -18.03
C ALA A 97 2.70 13.25 -19.33
N ARG A 98 3.85 13.26 -20.03
CA ARG A 98 4.06 12.43 -21.24
C ARG A 98 3.96 10.93 -20.94
N PHE A 99 4.51 10.49 -19.81
CA PHE A 99 4.40 9.10 -19.41
C PHE A 99 2.95 8.68 -19.19
N LEU A 100 2.18 9.45 -18.41
CA LEU A 100 0.76 9.16 -18.18
C LEU A 100 -0.05 9.12 -19.47
N ASP A 101 0.17 10.08 -20.38
CA ASP A 101 -0.49 10.13 -21.70
C ASP A 101 -0.15 8.88 -22.54
N SER A 102 1.12 8.44 -22.51
CA SER A 102 1.58 7.26 -23.27
C SER A 102 0.94 5.94 -22.84
N LEU A 103 0.41 5.85 -21.60
CA LEU A 103 -0.28 4.66 -21.13
C LEU A 103 -1.67 4.48 -21.77
N GLY A 104 -2.29 5.56 -22.26
CA GLY A 104 -3.60 5.52 -22.91
C GLY A 104 -4.73 5.00 -22.01
N LEU A 105 -4.60 5.14 -20.69
CA LEU A 105 -5.56 4.64 -19.70
C LEU A 105 -6.62 5.67 -19.34
N ASP A 106 -7.80 5.21 -18.95
CA ASP A 106 -8.82 6.05 -18.34
C ASP A 106 -8.53 6.26 -16.83
N PHE A 107 -7.83 7.36 -16.53
CA PHE A 107 -7.49 7.73 -15.17
C PHE A 107 -8.70 8.27 -14.41
N MET A 108 -8.86 7.84 -13.15
CA MET A 108 -9.77 8.45 -12.18
C MET A 108 -9.04 9.50 -11.34
N TYR A 109 -7.81 9.19 -10.93
CA TYR A 109 -7.04 10.02 -10.01
C TYR A 109 -5.53 9.71 -10.14
N VAL A 110 -4.67 10.72 -10.03
CA VAL A 110 -3.21 10.50 -10.01
C VAL A 110 -2.56 11.39 -8.96
N ARG A 111 -1.65 10.83 -8.16
CA ARG A 111 -0.99 11.52 -7.05
C ARG A 111 0.43 11.04 -6.82
N LEU A 112 1.26 11.92 -6.30
CA LEU A 112 2.49 11.53 -5.61
C LEU A 112 2.13 11.17 -4.16
N ALA A 113 2.68 10.06 -3.67
CA ALA A 113 2.45 9.60 -2.31
C ALA A 113 3.77 9.31 -1.62
N ARG A 114 4.06 10.07 -0.55
CA ARG A 114 5.22 9.86 0.29
C ARG A 114 4.83 9.09 1.55
N LEU A 115 5.70 8.16 1.94
CA LEU A 115 5.71 7.50 3.24
C LEU A 115 7.09 7.70 3.89
N GLU A 116 7.13 8.47 4.95
CA GLU A 116 8.35 8.77 5.73
C GLU A 116 8.83 7.55 6.53
N PRO A 117 10.08 7.51 7.02
CA PRO A 117 10.54 6.49 7.95
C PRO A 117 9.62 6.38 9.17
N HIS A 118 9.57 5.19 9.77
CA HIS A 118 8.74 4.86 10.93
C HIS A 118 7.23 5.10 10.75
N SER A 119 6.74 5.06 9.51
CA SER A 119 5.34 5.37 9.17
C SER A 119 4.59 4.12 8.69
N TYR A 120 3.29 4.08 9.00
CA TYR A 120 2.41 2.94 8.77
C TYR A 120 1.03 3.41 8.30
N LEU A 121 0.45 2.68 7.35
CA LEU A 121 -0.94 2.75 6.93
C LEU A 121 -1.65 1.47 7.38
N TRP A 122 -2.56 1.55 8.35
CA TRP A 122 -3.21 0.39 8.95
C TRP A 122 -3.92 -0.50 7.93
N GLU A 123 -4.17 -1.76 8.28
CA GLU A 123 -4.87 -2.70 7.41
C GLU A 123 -6.25 -2.14 7.00
N HIS A 124 -6.49 -1.95 5.71
CA HIS A 124 -7.74 -1.37 5.21
C HIS A 124 -8.12 -1.92 3.84
N ARG A 125 -9.36 -1.64 3.45
CA ARG A 125 -9.86 -1.71 2.07
C ARG A 125 -10.17 -0.29 1.62
N ASP A 126 -9.91 -0.01 0.35
CA ASP A 126 -10.25 1.26 -0.27
C ASP A 126 -11.54 1.16 -1.09
N TYR A 127 -12.09 2.33 -1.43
CA TYR A 127 -13.21 2.54 -2.35
C TYR A 127 -14.60 2.20 -1.79
N ALA A 128 -14.74 1.96 -0.49
CA ALA A 128 -16.02 1.66 0.15
C ALA A 128 -17.09 2.75 -0.07
N GLU A 129 -16.65 4.00 -0.23
CA GLU A 129 -17.46 5.18 -0.43
C GLU A 129 -17.71 5.54 -1.91
N LEU A 130 -17.10 4.82 -2.84
CA LEU A 130 -17.18 5.09 -4.28
C LEU A 130 -18.19 4.16 -4.96
N ARG A 131 -18.56 4.46 -6.21
CA ARG A 131 -19.46 3.59 -6.98
C ARG A 131 -18.83 2.23 -7.24
N ASP A 132 -19.63 1.17 -7.24
CA ASP A 132 -19.18 -0.14 -7.69
C ASP A 132 -18.88 -0.09 -9.21
N THR A 133 -17.61 0.04 -9.55
CA THR A 133 -17.11 0.09 -10.93
C THR A 133 -15.71 -0.50 -10.93
N GLY A 134 -15.45 -1.39 -11.90
CA GLY A 134 -14.14 -2.01 -12.05
C GLY A 134 -13.02 -0.97 -12.15
N ARG A 135 -12.07 -1.04 -11.23
CA ARG A 135 -10.96 -0.10 -11.11
C ARG A 135 -9.78 -0.73 -10.39
N HIS A 136 -8.59 -0.23 -10.66
CA HIS A 136 -7.35 -0.69 -10.04
C HIS A 136 -6.45 0.50 -9.69
N ARG A 137 -5.50 0.27 -8.78
CA ARG A 137 -4.49 1.26 -8.43
C ARG A 137 -3.14 0.84 -8.98
N LEU A 138 -2.57 1.69 -9.80
CA LEU A 138 -1.23 1.53 -10.32
C LEU A 138 -0.23 2.25 -9.43
N HIS A 139 0.93 1.63 -9.21
CA HIS A 139 2.05 2.20 -8.49
C HIS A 139 3.28 2.20 -9.38
N ILE A 140 3.95 3.35 -9.46
CA ILE A 140 5.27 3.50 -10.04
C ILE A 140 6.21 3.93 -8.92
N PRO A 141 7.05 3.03 -8.39
CA PRO A 141 8.03 3.37 -7.36
C PRO A 141 9.11 4.30 -7.92
N LEU A 142 9.09 5.57 -7.51
CA LEU A 142 10.09 6.55 -7.90
C LEU A 142 11.26 6.51 -6.93
N VAL A 143 11.00 6.58 -5.62
CA VAL A 143 11.98 6.32 -4.56
C VAL A 143 11.41 5.22 -3.68
N THR A 144 12.16 4.14 -3.49
CA THR A 144 11.73 2.99 -2.67
C THR A 144 12.94 2.40 -1.96
N ASN A 145 12.69 1.63 -0.92
CA ASN A 145 13.72 0.98 -0.13
C ASN A 145 13.20 -0.37 0.41
N PRO A 146 14.07 -1.33 0.78
CA PRO A 146 13.64 -2.66 1.21
C PRO A 146 12.77 -2.69 2.48
N SER A 147 12.79 -1.61 3.27
CA SER A 147 11.98 -1.47 4.49
C SER A 147 10.59 -0.87 4.23
N ALA A 148 10.36 -0.39 3.00
CA ALA A 148 9.06 0.07 2.52
C ALA A 148 8.34 -1.08 1.81
N VAL A 149 7.33 -1.64 2.49
CA VAL A 149 6.61 -2.84 2.05
C VAL A 149 5.10 -2.65 2.15
N LEU A 150 4.39 -3.23 1.20
CA LEU A 150 2.96 -3.45 1.28
C LEU A 150 2.73 -4.85 1.86
N VAL A 151 1.76 -5.01 2.75
CA VAL A 151 1.35 -6.32 3.28
C VAL A 151 -0.07 -6.61 2.82
N THR A 152 -0.27 -7.81 2.28
CA THR A 152 -1.55 -8.28 1.73
C THR A 152 -1.51 -9.80 1.64
N ALA A 153 -2.64 -10.48 1.82
CA ALA A 153 -2.74 -11.95 1.80
C ALA A 153 -1.64 -12.68 2.62
N GLY A 154 -1.32 -12.18 3.82
CA GLY A 154 -0.29 -12.77 4.68
C GLY A 154 1.16 -12.68 4.16
N ALA A 155 1.41 -11.89 3.11
CA ALA A 155 2.74 -11.70 2.56
C ALA A 155 3.13 -10.22 2.51
N ARG A 156 4.44 -9.95 2.68
CA ARG A 156 5.03 -8.65 2.37
C ARG A 156 5.45 -8.60 0.91
N VAL A 157 5.20 -7.47 0.28
CA VAL A 157 5.52 -7.17 -1.11
C VAL A 157 6.40 -5.91 -1.15
N HIS A 158 7.62 -6.04 -1.66
CA HIS A 158 8.47 -4.89 -1.95
C HIS A 158 8.29 -4.46 -3.40
N MET A 159 7.60 -3.34 -3.61
CA MET A 159 7.44 -2.75 -4.93
C MET A 159 8.74 -2.06 -5.36
N ALA A 160 9.60 -2.79 -6.05
CA ALA A 160 10.86 -2.26 -6.57
C ALA A 160 10.64 -1.29 -7.75
N ALA A 161 11.54 -0.32 -7.89
CA ALA A 161 11.58 0.61 -9.02
C ALA A 161 11.81 -0.12 -10.36
N GLY A 162 11.50 0.56 -11.46
CA GLY A 162 11.67 0.01 -12.81
C GLY A 162 10.50 -0.83 -13.34
N SER A 163 9.39 -0.93 -12.60
CA SER A 163 8.17 -1.55 -13.11
C SER A 163 6.92 -0.77 -12.70
N LEU A 164 5.90 -0.91 -13.53
CA LEU A 164 4.53 -0.54 -13.21
C LEU A 164 3.88 -1.67 -12.42
N TRP A 165 3.42 -1.37 -11.22
CA TRP A 165 2.73 -2.30 -10.34
C TRP A 165 1.25 -2.02 -10.34
N ARG A 166 0.46 -3.06 -10.13
CA ARG A 166 -0.98 -2.99 -9.86
C ARG A 166 -1.23 -3.47 -8.44
N LEU A 167 -2.07 -2.75 -7.72
CA LEU A 167 -2.72 -3.13 -6.48
C LEU A 167 -4.22 -3.22 -6.75
N THR A 168 -4.89 -4.19 -6.13
CA THR A 168 -6.34 -4.32 -6.06
C THR A 168 -6.80 -3.76 -4.71
N PRO A 169 -7.15 -2.47 -4.60
CA PRO A 169 -7.27 -1.77 -3.32
C PRO A 169 -8.51 -2.16 -2.52
N SER A 170 -9.49 -2.76 -3.20
CA SER A 170 -10.66 -3.35 -2.55
C SER A 170 -10.33 -4.57 -1.71
N GLN A 171 -9.12 -5.15 -1.85
CA GLN A 171 -8.60 -6.22 -0.99
C GLN A 171 -7.85 -5.66 0.21
N ALA A 172 -7.89 -6.39 1.33
CA ALA A 172 -7.29 -5.93 2.58
C ALA A 172 -5.77 -5.80 2.42
N HIS A 173 -5.24 -4.62 2.75
CA HIS A 173 -3.82 -4.34 2.65
C HIS A 173 -3.38 -3.25 3.63
N GLY A 174 -2.08 -3.18 3.90
CA GLY A 174 -1.45 -2.10 4.64
C GLY A 174 -0.07 -1.80 4.07
N VAL A 175 0.52 -0.66 4.43
CA VAL A 175 1.85 -0.26 3.95
C VAL A 175 2.66 0.35 5.07
N CYS A 176 3.91 -0.09 5.24
CA CYS A 176 4.85 0.52 6.18
C CYS A 176 6.15 0.94 5.49
N ASN A 177 6.85 1.90 6.11
CA ASN A 177 8.25 2.21 5.83
C ASN A 177 8.96 2.27 7.18
N THR A 178 9.70 1.21 7.52
CA THR A 178 10.15 1.03 8.90
C THR A 178 11.42 1.81 9.22
N THR A 179 12.54 1.52 8.56
CA THR A 179 13.88 2.06 8.93
C THR A 179 14.58 2.81 7.80
N GLY A 180 14.07 2.73 6.59
CA GLY A 180 14.67 3.31 5.39
C GLY A 180 14.30 4.78 5.20
N PRO A 181 14.94 5.45 4.22
CA PRO A 181 14.58 6.82 3.84
C PRO A 181 13.15 6.89 3.29
N ASP A 182 12.66 8.09 3.04
CA ASP A 182 11.33 8.31 2.45
C ASP A 182 11.08 7.43 1.22
N ARG A 183 9.90 6.83 1.17
CA ARG A 183 9.38 6.16 -0.02
C ARG A 183 8.46 7.12 -0.76
N LEU A 184 8.64 7.27 -2.07
CA LEU A 184 7.84 8.14 -2.93
C LEU A 184 7.37 7.34 -4.15
N HIS A 185 6.07 7.11 -4.26
CA HIS A 185 5.46 6.46 -5.42
C HIS A 185 4.57 7.45 -6.17
N LEU A 186 4.57 7.35 -7.49
CA LEU A 186 3.47 7.87 -8.30
C LEU A 186 2.35 6.83 -8.27
N ILE A 187 1.16 7.24 -7.85
CA ILE A 187 -0.02 6.39 -7.70
C ILE A 187 -1.07 6.88 -8.69
N ALA A 188 -1.65 5.96 -9.46
CA ALA A 188 -2.72 6.26 -10.41
C ALA A 188 -3.88 5.29 -10.20
N ASP A 189 -5.05 5.79 -9.82
CA ASP A 189 -6.28 5.02 -9.82
C ASP A 189 -6.88 5.09 -11.25
N VAL A 190 -7.15 3.93 -11.85
CA VAL A 190 -7.59 3.78 -13.25
C VAL A 190 -8.83 2.89 -13.34
N TYR A 191 -9.72 3.17 -14.29
CA TYR A 191 -10.84 2.27 -14.57
C TYR A 191 -10.37 1.01 -15.31
N ALA A 192 -11.06 -0.10 -15.07
CA ALA A 192 -10.76 -1.39 -15.69
C ALA A 192 -11.43 -1.49 -17.07
N ASP A 193 -10.95 -0.69 -18.02
CA ASP A 193 -11.39 -0.70 -19.41
C ASP A 193 -10.51 -1.62 -20.29
N ASP A 194 -10.78 -1.65 -21.60
CA ASP A 194 -10.03 -2.46 -22.56
C ASP A 194 -8.53 -2.12 -22.58
N ALA A 195 -8.18 -0.85 -22.40
CA ALA A 195 -6.79 -0.41 -22.38
C ALA A 195 -6.05 -0.94 -21.13
N TYR A 196 -6.68 -0.85 -19.96
CA TYR A 196 -6.16 -1.48 -18.76
C TYR A 196 -6.03 -2.99 -18.91
N HIS A 197 -7.05 -3.68 -19.44
CA HIS A 197 -6.99 -5.13 -19.63
C HIS A 197 -5.87 -5.56 -20.58
N ALA A 198 -5.66 -4.82 -21.67
CA ALA A 198 -4.54 -5.05 -22.57
C ALA A 198 -3.19 -4.90 -21.84
N LEU A 199 -3.04 -3.85 -21.03
CA LEU A 199 -1.85 -3.61 -20.20
C LEU A 199 -1.61 -4.74 -19.17
N ALA A 200 -2.68 -5.27 -18.57
CA ALA A 200 -2.63 -6.27 -17.51
C ALA A 200 -2.46 -7.72 -17.99
N THR A 201 -2.44 -7.96 -19.31
CA THR A 201 -2.42 -9.31 -19.92
C THR A 201 -1.28 -10.22 -19.41
N ARG A 202 -0.13 -9.64 -19.04
CA ARG A 202 1.09 -10.39 -18.64
C ARG A 202 1.49 -10.13 -17.19
N GLN A 203 0.50 -9.95 -16.32
CA GLN A 203 0.76 -9.71 -14.91
C GLN A 203 1.58 -10.86 -14.29
N HIS A 204 2.57 -10.52 -13.48
CA HIS A 204 3.46 -11.49 -12.85
C HIS A 204 4.08 -10.94 -11.57
N LEU A 205 4.73 -11.84 -10.82
CA LEU A 205 5.62 -11.52 -9.70
C LEU A 205 6.97 -12.16 -9.97
N ARG A 206 8.06 -11.45 -9.68
CA ARG A 206 9.44 -11.96 -9.74
C ARG A 206 9.80 -12.68 -8.44
N ASP A 207 10.90 -13.41 -8.46
CA ASP A 207 11.50 -13.94 -7.25
C ASP A 207 12.04 -12.77 -6.41
N GLY A 208 11.76 -12.78 -5.11
CA GLY A 208 12.14 -11.69 -4.19
C GLY A 208 11.18 -10.50 -4.14
N ASP A 209 10.17 -10.44 -5.01
CA ASP A 209 9.11 -9.41 -4.90
C ASP A 209 8.27 -9.59 -3.64
N THR A 210 8.07 -10.85 -3.25
CA THR A 210 7.20 -11.25 -2.14
C THR A 210 7.94 -12.13 -1.16
N ALA A 211 7.59 -12.00 0.11
CA ALA A 211 8.00 -12.95 1.15
C ALA A 211 6.85 -13.17 2.12
N ASP A 212 6.61 -14.42 2.44
CA ASP A 212 5.56 -14.85 3.36
C ASP A 212 5.84 -14.31 4.77
N LEU A 213 4.80 -13.85 5.46
CA LEU A 213 4.90 -13.55 6.89
C LEU A 213 4.73 -14.84 7.69
N PRO A 214 5.41 -14.97 8.84
CA PRO A 214 5.22 -16.12 9.71
C PRO A 214 3.81 -16.12 10.33
N GLU A 215 3.28 -17.31 10.58
CA GLU A 215 2.11 -17.48 11.43
C GLU A 215 2.40 -17.00 12.86
N MET A 216 1.41 -16.38 13.51
CA MET A 216 1.53 -15.96 14.90
C MET A 216 1.33 -17.16 15.83
N THR A 217 2.35 -17.52 16.61
CA THR A 217 2.20 -18.58 17.61
C THR A 217 1.46 -18.08 18.85
N GLU A 218 0.95 -19.00 19.67
CA GLU A 218 0.34 -18.64 20.96
C GLU A 218 1.32 -17.93 21.89
N ALA A 219 2.61 -18.30 21.84
CA ALA A 219 3.65 -17.64 22.62
C ALA A 219 3.92 -16.21 22.13
N ASP A 220 3.97 -16.00 20.81
CA ASP A 220 4.10 -14.65 20.22
C ASP A 220 2.93 -13.77 20.64
N ARG A 221 1.71 -14.30 20.48
CA ARG A 221 0.46 -13.63 20.84
C ARG A 221 0.43 -13.22 22.31
N ALA A 222 0.73 -14.15 23.22
CA ALA A 222 0.77 -13.88 24.65
C ALA A 222 1.84 -12.85 25.02
N GLY A 223 3.03 -12.94 24.41
CA GLY A 223 4.12 -11.97 24.61
C GLY A 223 3.74 -10.56 24.15
N LEU A 224 3.12 -10.45 22.98
CA LEU A 224 2.69 -9.17 22.42
C LEU A 224 1.58 -8.51 23.24
N LEU A 225 0.56 -9.28 23.67
CA LEU A 225 -0.49 -8.79 24.55
C LEU A 225 0.04 -8.39 25.93
N ALA A 226 1.01 -9.12 26.48
CA ALA A 226 1.66 -8.75 27.74
C ALA A 226 2.42 -7.42 27.61
N GLN A 227 3.19 -7.24 26.53
CA GLN A 227 3.90 -5.99 26.25
C GLN A 227 2.92 -4.80 26.08
N ALA A 228 1.86 -4.97 25.30
CA ALA A 228 0.84 -3.94 25.12
C ALA A 228 0.10 -3.65 26.44
N GLY A 229 -0.20 -4.68 27.24
CA GLY A 229 -0.76 -4.56 28.58
C GLY A 229 0.08 -3.68 29.50
N GLN A 230 1.38 -3.93 29.56
CA GLN A 230 2.33 -3.12 30.35
C GLN A 230 2.32 -1.64 29.92
N LEU A 231 2.35 -1.36 28.60
CA LEU A 231 2.26 0.01 28.10
C LEU A 231 0.96 0.69 28.53
N ALA A 232 -0.17 -0.01 28.43
CA ALA A 232 -1.46 0.52 28.81
C ALA A 232 -1.59 0.73 30.33
N GLU A 233 -1.00 -0.13 31.17
CA GLU A 233 -0.92 0.06 32.63
C GLU A 233 -0.12 1.30 33.01
N LEU A 234 0.93 1.61 32.25
CA LEU A 234 1.74 2.83 32.42
C LEU A 234 1.07 4.10 31.85
N GLY A 235 -0.16 4.00 31.34
CA GLY A 235 -0.91 5.11 30.77
C GLY A 235 -0.63 5.42 29.30
N PHE A 236 0.21 4.60 28.63
CA PHE A 236 0.54 4.76 27.21
C PHE A 236 -0.39 3.96 26.29
N THR A 237 -1.71 4.12 26.45
CA THR A 237 -2.72 3.34 25.70
C THR A 237 -2.53 3.42 24.19
N GLY A 238 -2.27 4.61 23.63
CA GLY A 238 -2.05 4.73 22.18
C GLY A 238 -0.81 3.96 21.68
N ALA A 239 0.25 3.87 22.50
CA ALA A 239 1.43 3.08 22.15
C ALA A 239 1.17 1.57 22.26
N ALA A 240 0.34 1.15 23.22
CA ALA A 240 -0.13 -0.23 23.33
C ALA A 240 -0.91 -0.64 22.06
N GLU A 241 -1.85 0.19 21.64
CA GLU A 241 -2.67 -0.04 20.44
C GLU A 241 -1.81 -0.07 19.17
N GLN A 242 -0.88 0.89 19.00
CA GLN A 242 0.04 0.88 17.86
C GLN A 242 0.95 -0.35 17.84
N THR A 243 1.38 -0.85 19.00
CA THR A 243 2.16 -2.10 19.07
C THR A 243 1.37 -3.26 18.48
N LEU A 244 0.08 -3.38 18.81
CA LEU A 244 -0.80 -4.43 18.28
C LEU A 244 -1.17 -4.23 16.81
N LEU A 245 -1.40 -2.99 16.36
CA LEU A 245 -1.60 -2.68 14.94
C LEU A 245 -0.40 -3.12 14.08
N ARG A 246 0.81 -2.92 14.59
CA ARG A 246 2.05 -3.28 13.89
C ARG A 246 2.25 -4.81 13.76
N ALA A 247 1.50 -5.62 14.50
CA ALA A 247 1.53 -7.07 14.36
C ALA A 247 1.15 -7.52 12.95
N PHE A 248 0.26 -6.79 12.26
CA PHE A 248 -0.10 -7.02 10.87
C PHE A 248 1.10 -7.04 9.92
N TYR A 249 2.16 -6.27 10.22
CA TYR A 249 3.37 -6.23 9.41
C TYR A 249 4.41 -7.29 9.77
N THR A 250 4.17 -8.03 10.84
CA THR A 250 5.12 -9.00 11.41
C THR A 250 4.62 -10.42 11.23
N TYR A 251 3.30 -10.64 11.25
CA TYR A 251 2.68 -11.94 11.19
C TYR A 251 1.58 -12.01 10.11
N ALA A 252 1.37 -13.20 9.55
CA ALA A 252 0.24 -13.51 8.68
C ALA A 252 -1.05 -13.60 9.50
N LEU A 253 -1.58 -12.45 9.92
CA LEU A 253 -2.82 -12.40 10.70
C LEU A 253 -4.04 -12.63 9.79
N PRO A 254 -5.12 -13.24 10.32
CA PRO A 254 -6.43 -13.17 9.67
C PRO A 254 -6.86 -11.71 9.46
N GLU A 255 -7.73 -11.47 8.47
CA GLU A 255 -8.24 -10.13 8.16
C GLU A 255 -8.81 -9.43 9.40
N GLY A 256 -8.24 -8.26 9.72
CA GLY A 256 -8.58 -7.47 10.89
C GLY A 256 -8.18 -8.09 12.24
N GLY A 257 -7.28 -9.09 12.23
CA GLY A 257 -6.79 -9.74 13.44
C GLY A 257 -6.03 -8.79 14.37
N ALA A 258 -5.35 -7.77 13.82
CA ALA A 258 -4.71 -6.74 14.63
C ALA A 258 -5.73 -5.92 15.44
N TYR A 259 -6.90 -5.62 14.87
CA TYR A 259 -8.00 -4.95 15.58
C TYR A 259 -8.61 -5.83 16.67
N ASP A 260 -8.71 -7.14 16.42
CA ASP A 260 -9.23 -8.09 17.41
C ASP A 260 -8.29 -8.21 18.63
N LEU A 261 -6.97 -8.22 18.42
CA LEU A 261 -5.98 -8.18 19.51
C LEU A 261 -6.15 -6.94 20.39
N ILE A 262 -6.44 -5.78 19.78
CA ILE A 262 -6.66 -4.54 20.53
C ILE A 262 -7.97 -4.59 21.31
N ALA A 263 -9.03 -5.10 20.69
CA ALA A 263 -10.31 -5.28 21.37
C ALA A 263 -10.17 -6.25 22.57
N GLU A 264 -9.38 -7.31 22.45
CA GLU A 264 -9.08 -8.22 23.56
C GLU A 264 -8.30 -7.55 24.69
N LEU A 265 -7.25 -6.78 24.37
CA LEU A 265 -6.49 -6.00 25.35
C LEU A 265 -7.43 -5.15 26.22
N HIS A 266 -8.35 -4.44 25.57
CA HIS A 266 -9.31 -3.57 26.27
C HIS A 266 -10.40 -4.34 27.02
N ALA A 267 -10.84 -5.48 26.50
CA ALA A 267 -11.79 -6.35 27.20
C ALA A 267 -11.19 -6.90 28.51
N GLY A 268 -9.92 -7.34 28.48
CA GLY A 268 -9.20 -7.77 29.68
C GLY A 268 -9.07 -6.66 30.75
N ARG A 269 -9.09 -5.40 30.30
CA ARG A 269 -9.03 -4.19 31.15
C ARG A 269 -10.41 -3.63 31.52
N ARG A 270 -11.50 -4.28 31.11
CA ARG A 270 -12.89 -3.83 31.32
C ARG A 270 -13.18 -2.44 30.75
N ALA A 271 -12.55 -2.10 29.61
CA ALA A 271 -12.70 -0.84 28.91
C ALA A 271 -13.69 -0.97 27.73
N ASP A 272 -14.97 -1.20 28.03
CA ASP A 272 -16.00 -1.54 27.02
C ASP A 272 -16.18 -0.49 25.91
N ALA A 273 -15.94 0.79 26.23
CA ALA A 273 -15.97 1.87 25.26
C ALA A 273 -14.87 1.72 24.18
N ASP A 274 -13.65 1.35 24.59
CA ASP A 274 -12.53 1.13 23.68
C ASP A 274 -12.70 -0.15 22.86
N VAL A 275 -13.25 -1.21 23.47
CA VAL A 275 -13.64 -2.43 22.73
C VAL A 275 -14.62 -2.09 21.61
N SER A 276 -15.65 -1.29 21.92
CA SER A 276 -16.67 -0.88 20.95
C SER A 276 -16.07 0.00 19.85
N ARG A 277 -15.18 0.94 20.21
CA ARG A 277 -14.46 1.81 19.28
C ARG A 277 -13.62 1.00 18.29
N TRP A 278 -12.86 0.01 18.75
CA TRP A 278 -12.00 -0.79 17.87
C TRP A 278 -12.78 -1.77 17.00
N ARG A 279 -13.90 -2.30 17.47
CA ARG A 279 -14.83 -3.06 16.61
C ARG A 279 -15.44 -2.18 15.52
N ALA A 280 -15.81 -0.94 15.85
CA ALA A 280 -16.30 0.01 14.86
C ALA A 280 -15.21 0.41 13.86
N ALA A 281 -13.98 0.66 14.33
CA ALA A 281 -12.83 0.94 13.48
C ALA A 281 -12.55 -0.22 12.51
N LYS A 282 -12.55 -1.47 13.00
CA LYS A 282 -12.43 -2.66 12.14
C LYS A 282 -13.52 -2.69 11.06
N ALA A 283 -14.78 -2.47 11.43
CA ALA A 283 -15.90 -2.49 10.50
C ALA A 283 -15.82 -1.37 9.44
N HIS A 284 -15.32 -0.19 9.83
CA HIS A 284 -15.13 0.96 8.94
C HIS A 284 -13.94 0.76 7.99
N LEU A 285 -12.75 0.50 8.53
CA LEU A 285 -11.50 0.41 7.76
C LEU A 285 -11.48 -0.81 6.81
N LEU A 286 -12.24 -1.86 7.13
CA LEU A 286 -12.36 -3.07 6.30
C LEU A 286 -13.74 -3.18 5.63
N ALA A 287 -14.48 -2.07 5.53
CA ALA A 287 -15.72 -2.05 4.77
C ALA A 287 -15.46 -2.47 3.32
N ARG A 288 -16.34 -3.31 2.78
CA ARG A 288 -16.26 -3.72 1.38
C ARG A 288 -16.90 -2.64 0.49
N PRO A 289 -16.28 -2.32 -0.66
CA PRO A 289 -16.93 -1.56 -1.74
C PRO A 289 -18.22 -2.22 -2.24
#